data_AF-A0A1F9YR23-F1
#
_entry.id   AF-A0A1F9YR23-F1
#
_cell.length_a   1.000
_cell.length_b   1.000
_cell.length_c   1.000
_cell.angle_alpha   90.00
_cell.angle_beta   90.00
_cell.angle_gamma   90.00
#
_symmetry.space_group_name_H-M   'P 1'
#
loop_
_entity.id
_entity.type
_entity.pdbx_description
1 polymer ?
#
loop_
_entity_poly.entity_id
_entity_poly.type
_entity_poly.pdbx_seq_one_letter_code
_entity_poly.pdbx_strand_id
1 'polypeptide(L)'
;MPKKVKHAYTAGEAREELKDVVGCLSCGMPTKRTQREVASEISQFCPSCTDQHGHLRSYEEVLERLVTRHYMKEQKMSRPEAEKAARAKLAELPAWKDVPQ
;
A
#
# COMPACT_ATOMS: atom_id res chain seq x y z
N MET A 1 23.30 -11.74 29.11
CA MET A 1 23.77 -12.18 27.77
C MET A 1 22.59 -12.10 26.81
N PRO A 2 22.65 -11.29 25.72
CA PRO A 2 21.55 -11.25 24.77
C PRO A 2 21.52 -12.54 23.94
N LYS A 3 20.36 -13.19 23.89
CA LYS A 3 20.13 -14.42 23.11
C LYS A 3 20.25 -14.06 21.62
N LYS A 4 21.21 -14.69 20.91
CA LYS A 4 21.36 -14.54 19.45
C LYS A 4 20.16 -15.19 18.77
N VAL A 5 19.27 -14.38 18.21
CA VAL A 5 18.17 -14.90 17.39
C VAL A 5 18.66 -15.00 15.95
N LYS A 6 18.90 -16.22 15.47
CA LYS A 6 19.20 -16.50 14.06
C LYS A 6 17.88 -16.61 13.31
N HIS A 7 17.31 -15.49 12.85
CA HIS A 7 16.22 -15.56 11.88
C HIS A 7 16.82 -15.72 10.48
N ALA A 8 17.18 -16.96 10.11
CA ALA A 8 17.33 -17.33 8.71
C ALA A 8 15.92 -17.66 8.21
N TYR A 9 15.22 -16.64 7.72
CA TYR A 9 13.85 -16.76 7.24
C TYR A 9 13.84 -17.66 5.98
N THR A 10 13.16 -18.80 6.03
CA THR A 10 13.09 -19.70 4.88
C THR A 10 12.08 -19.20 3.84
N ALA A 11 12.28 -19.56 2.58
CA ALA A 11 11.34 -19.21 1.50
C ALA A 11 9.93 -19.83 1.72
N GLY A 12 9.83 -20.89 2.53
CA GLY A 12 8.56 -21.50 2.92
C GLY A 12 7.81 -20.65 3.94
N GLU A 13 8.50 -20.19 4.99
CA GLU A 13 7.95 -19.27 5.99
C GLU A 13 7.53 -17.93 5.34
N ALA A 14 8.32 -17.45 4.36
CA ALA A 14 7.97 -16.29 3.54
C ALA A 14 6.64 -16.44 2.81
N ARG A 15 6.43 -17.59 2.15
CA ARG A 15 5.22 -17.87 1.38
C ARG A 15 4.00 -18.06 2.28
N GLU A 16 4.18 -18.68 3.43
CA GLU A 16 3.12 -18.87 4.44
C GLU A 16 2.64 -17.51 5.01
N GLU A 17 3.55 -16.59 5.34
CA GLU A 17 3.18 -15.24 5.80
C GLU A 17 2.65 -14.34 4.67
N LEU A 18 3.09 -14.54 3.42
CA LEU A 18 2.65 -13.77 2.25
C LEU A 18 1.30 -14.23 1.67
N LYS A 19 0.81 -15.44 1.97
CA LYS A 19 -0.49 -15.96 1.46
C LYS A 19 -1.68 -15.08 1.86
N ASP A 20 -1.46 -14.29 2.89
CA ASP A 20 -2.44 -13.44 3.54
C ASP A 20 -2.18 -11.95 3.26
N VAL A 21 -1.13 -11.55 2.54
CA VAL A 21 -0.85 -10.12 2.26
C VAL A 21 -1.69 -9.64 1.08
N VAL A 22 -2.77 -8.93 1.39
CA VAL A 22 -3.57 -8.22 0.38
C VAL A 22 -3.09 -6.76 0.28
N GLY A 23 -2.95 -6.28 -0.95
CA GLY A 23 -2.60 -4.88 -1.24
C GLY A 23 -3.77 -3.94 -0.98
N CYS A 24 -3.49 -2.74 -0.49
CA CYS A 24 -4.48 -1.66 -0.36
C CYS A 24 -5.12 -1.37 -1.72
N LEU A 25 -6.46 -1.36 -1.82
CA LEU A 25 -7.16 -1.12 -3.10
C LEU A 25 -7.05 0.33 -3.60
N SER A 26 -6.48 1.23 -2.79
CA SER A 26 -6.27 2.65 -3.11
C SER A 26 -4.82 2.98 -3.48
N CYS A 27 -3.82 2.41 -2.80
CA CYS A 27 -2.40 2.73 -3.08
C CYS A 27 -1.54 1.52 -3.48
N GLY A 28 -2.10 0.31 -3.47
CA GLY A 28 -1.41 -0.92 -3.84
C GLY A 28 -0.33 -1.38 -2.85
N MET A 29 -0.10 -0.64 -1.76
CA MET A 29 0.89 -1.01 -0.74
C MET A 29 0.47 -2.28 0.01
N PRO A 30 1.41 -3.18 0.33
CA PRO A 30 1.11 -4.40 1.07
C PRO A 30 0.57 -4.06 2.46
N THR A 31 -0.52 -4.69 2.85
CA THR A 31 -1.05 -4.58 4.21
C THR A 31 -0.77 -5.87 4.97
N LYS A 32 -0.43 -5.76 6.27
CA LYS A 32 -0.23 -6.92 7.15
C LYS A 32 -1.57 -7.53 7.61
N ARG A 33 -2.55 -7.63 6.71
CA ARG A 33 -3.90 -8.09 7.04
C ARG A 33 -4.28 -9.24 6.16
N THR A 34 -4.81 -10.28 6.79
CA THR A 34 -5.23 -11.53 6.18
C THR A 34 -6.39 -11.34 5.21
N GLN A 35 -6.49 -12.21 4.20
CA GLN A 35 -7.57 -12.16 3.20
C GLN A 35 -8.98 -12.23 3.84
N ARG A 36 -9.07 -12.82 5.05
CA ARG A 36 -10.29 -12.89 5.87
C ARG A 36 -10.70 -11.54 6.46
N GLU A 37 -9.76 -10.65 6.75
CA GLU A 37 -10.06 -9.31 7.25
C GLU A 37 -10.60 -8.40 6.13
N VAL A 38 -10.17 -8.62 4.88
CA VAL A 38 -10.49 -7.83 3.66
C VAL A 38 -11.96 -7.96 3.22
N ALA A 39 -12.72 -8.90 3.78
CA ALA A 39 -14.12 -9.14 3.43
C ALA A 39 -15.11 -8.06 3.94
N SER A 40 -14.65 -7.12 4.78
CA SER A 40 -15.46 -5.97 5.21
C SER A 40 -15.13 -4.73 4.36
N GLU A 41 -16.11 -3.94 3.92
CA GLU A 41 -15.85 -2.75 3.08
C GLU A 41 -14.87 -1.74 3.72
N ILE A 42 -14.81 -1.70 5.06
CA ILE A 42 -13.93 -0.82 5.85
C ILE A 42 -12.45 -1.28 5.81
N SER A 43 -12.20 -2.54 5.44
CA SER A 43 -10.88 -3.18 5.49
C SER A 43 -10.08 -3.11 4.18
N GLN A 44 -10.66 -2.55 3.12
CA GLN A 44 -10.09 -2.50 1.77
C GLN A 44 -8.95 -1.47 1.61
N PHE A 45 -8.84 -0.53 2.55
CA PHE A 45 -7.89 0.58 2.52
C PHE A 45 -6.99 0.59 3.76
N CYS A 46 -5.73 0.97 3.57
CA CYS A 46 -4.79 1.11 4.68
C CYS A 46 -5.05 2.41 5.46
N PRO A 47 -4.62 2.51 6.74
CA PRO A 47 -4.79 3.73 7.55
C PRO A 47 -4.16 4.99 6.95
N SER A 48 -3.25 4.82 5.99
CA SER A 48 -2.64 5.93 5.25
C SER A 48 -3.53 6.45 4.12
N CYS A 49 -4.45 5.64 3.59
CA CYS A 49 -5.40 6.03 2.55
C CYS A 49 -6.76 6.46 3.13
N THR A 50 -7.01 6.20 4.42
CA THR A 50 -8.24 6.62 5.08
C THR A 50 -8.03 7.89 5.91
N ASP A 51 -9.12 8.60 6.19
CA ASP A 51 -9.18 9.69 7.14
C ASP A 51 -9.47 9.20 8.57
N GLN A 52 -9.67 10.14 9.50
CA GLN A 52 -9.98 9.85 10.90
C GLN A 52 -11.36 9.21 11.12
N HIS A 53 -12.23 9.28 10.12
CA HIS A 53 -13.56 8.70 10.10
C HIS A 53 -13.60 7.35 9.37
N GLY A 54 -12.48 6.92 8.79
CA GLY A 54 -12.35 5.67 8.03
C GLY A 54 -12.75 5.80 6.55
N HIS A 55 -13.05 7.01 6.06
CA HIS A 55 -13.36 7.24 4.66
C HIS A 55 -12.10 7.32 3.81
N LEU A 56 -12.20 6.85 2.57
CA LEU A 56 -11.12 6.99 1.59
C LEU A 56 -10.84 8.48 1.33
N ARG A 57 -9.56 8.86 1.40
CA ARG A 57 -9.09 10.21 1.05
C ARG A 57 -9.34 10.52 -0.42
N SER A 58 -9.27 11.80 -0.80
CA SER A 58 -9.39 12.15 -2.22
C SER A 58 -8.26 11.55 -3.06
N TYR A 59 -8.50 11.43 -4.36
CA TYR A 59 -7.50 10.97 -5.31
C TYR A 59 -6.21 11.81 -5.22
N GLU A 60 -6.32 13.14 -5.16
CA GLU A 60 -5.18 14.06 -5.08
C GLU A 60 -4.38 13.87 -3.79
N GLU A 61 -5.04 13.68 -2.65
CA GLU A 61 -4.37 13.42 -1.37
C GLU A 61 -3.59 12.10 -1.41
N VAL A 62 -4.18 11.05 -1.98
CA VAL A 62 -3.52 9.75 -2.11
C VAL A 62 -2.35 9.84 -3.09
N LEU A 63 -2.52 10.53 -4.22
CA LEU A 63 -1.48 10.77 -5.20
C LEU A 63 -0.29 11.51 -4.58
N GLU A 64 -0.51 12.66 -3.96
CA GLU A 64 0.57 13.47 -3.36
C GLU A 64 1.31 12.70 -2.27
N ARG A 65 0.59 11.91 -1.46
CA ARG A 65 1.23 11.05 -0.44
C ARG A 65 2.05 9.94 -1.08
N LEU A 66 1.57 9.30 -2.14
CA LEU A 66 2.30 8.25 -2.84
C LEU A 66 3.57 8.80 -3.50
N VAL A 67 3.47 9.96 -4.15
CA VAL A 67 4.60 10.69 -4.74
C VAL A 67 5.64 11.02 -3.68
N THR A 68 5.25 11.72 -2.62
CA THR A 68 6.22 12.26 -1.64
C THR A 68 6.79 11.19 -0.72
N ARG A 69 5.96 10.26 -0.23
CA ARG A 69 6.35 9.31 0.82
C ARG A 69 6.98 8.05 0.27
N HIS A 70 6.47 7.54 -0.84
CA HIS A 70 6.96 6.29 -1.40
C HIS A 70 7.98 6.56 -2.50
N TYR A 71 7.58 7.17 -3.61
CA TYR A 71 8.47 7.30 -4.77
C TYR A 71 9.64 8.27 -4.54
N MET A 72 9.40 9.45 -3.95
CA MET A 72 10.48 10.40 -3.67
C MET A 72 11.29 10.00 -2.43
N LYS A 73 10.64 9.76 -1.28
CA LYS A 73 11.38 9.54 -0.02
C LYS A 73 11.99 8.14 0.08
N GLU A 74 11.28 7.08 -0.30
CA GLU A 74 11.77 5.69 -0.20
C GLU A 74 12.53 5.27 -1.46
N GLN A 75 11.95 5.48 -2.65
CA GLN A 75 12.56 5.08 -3.91
C GLN A 75 13.52 6.11 -4.51
N LYS A 76 13.69 7.28 -3.88
CA LYS A 76 14.64 8.33 -4.28
C LYS A 76 14.45 8.85 -5.72
N MET A 77 13.23 8.79 -6.23
CA MET A 77 12.88 9.31 -7.54
C MET A 77 12.78 10.85 -7.53
N SER A 78 13.02 11.48 -8.68
CA SER A 78 12.68 12.89 -8.85
C SER A 78 11.16 13.09 -8.81
N ARG A 79 10.69 14.29 -8.47
CA ARG A 79 9.25 14.58 -8.41
C ARG A 79 8.51 14.27 -9.72
N PRO A 80 9.00 14.68 -10.91
CA PRO A 80 8.31 14.38 -12.17
C PRO A 80 8.20 12.87 -12.46
N GLU A 81 9.26 12.10 -12.15
CA GLU A 81 9.24 10.65 -12.31
C GLU A 81 8.30 9.98 -11.31
N ALA A 82 8.32 10.46 -10.05
CA ALA A 82 7.45 9.98 -8.99
C ALA A 82 5.97 10.23 -9.31
N GLU A 83 5.61 11.40 -9.84
CA GLU A 83 4.24 11.73 -10.25
C GLU A 83 3.75 10.82 -11.38
N LYS A 84 4.60 10.59 -12.39
CA LYS A 84 4.27 9.69 -13.49
C LYS A 84 4.06 8.25 -13.00
N ALA A 85 4.97 7.76 -12.15
CA ALA A 85 4.88 6.42 -11.58
C ALA A 85 3.65 6.26 -10.69
N ALA A 86 3.36 7.26 -9.85
CA ALA A 86 2.20 7.25 -8.97
C ALA A 86 0.88 7.24 -9.75
N ARG A 87 0.72 8.10 -10.76
CA ARG A 87 -0.50 8.11 -11.61
C ARG A 87 -0.71 6.79 -12.33
N ALA A 88 0.36 6.25 -12.93
CA ALA A 88 0.29 4.94 -13.58
C ALA A 88 -0.13 3.85 -12.59
N LYS A 89 0.39 3.89 -11.36
CA LYS A 89 0.02 2.93 -10.32
C LYS A 89 -1.42 3.07 -9.87
N LEU A 90 -1.89 4.29 -9.63
CA LEU A 90 -3.26 4.54 -9.18
C LEU A 90 -4.30 4.16 -10.25
N ALA A 91 -3.98 4.33 -11.54
CA ALA A 91 -4.87 3.95 -12.64
C ALA A 91 -5.18 2.44 -12.70
N GLU A 92 -4.29 1.58 -12.17
CA GLU A 92 -4.52 0.13 -12.12
C GLU A 92 -5.40 -0.31 -10.95
N LEU A 93 -5.63 0.59 -9.98
CA LEU A 93 -6.22 0.24 -8.70
C LEU A 93 -7.76 0.36 -8.73
N PRO A 94 -8.49 -0.60 -8.12
CA PRO A 94 -9.95 -0.63 -8.19
C PRO A 94 -10.64 0.64 -7.68
N ALA A 95 -10.05 1.32 -6.70
CA ALA A 95 -10.64 2.52 -6.10
C ALA A 95 -10.75 3.71 -7.06
N TRP A 96 -10.00 3.71 -8.16
CA TRP A 96 -9.83 4.89 -9.02
C TRP A 96 -10.26 4.67 -10.47
N LYS A 97 -10.84 3.50 -10.81
CA LYS A 97 -11.24 3.17 -12.18
C LYS A 97 -12.25 4.16 -12.77
N ASP A 98 -13.10 4.74 -11.93
CA ASP A 98 -14.15 5.68 -12.36
C ASP A 98 -13.76 7.16 -12.17
N VAL A 99 -12.53 7.45 -11.71
CA VAL A 99 -12.05 8.82 -11.50
C VAL A 99 -11.28 9.29 -12.74
N PRO A 100 -11.71 10.38 -13.42
CA PRO A 100 -10.95 10.96 -14.54
C PRO A 100 -9.52 11.33 -14.10
N GLN A 101 -8.52 10.83 -14.83
CA GLN A 101 -7.08 10.94 -14.49
C GLN A 101 -6.38 12.07 -15.22
#